data_AF-A0A0F8TU62-F1
#
_entry.id   AF-A0A0F8TU62-F1
#
_cell.length_a   1.000
_cell.length_b   1.000
_cell.length_c   1.000
_cell.angle_alpha   90.00
_cell.angle_beta   90.00
_cell.angle_gamma   90.00
#
_symmetry.space_group_name_H-M   'P 1'
#
loop_
_entity.id
_entity.type
_entity.pdbx_description
1 polymer ?
#
loop_
_entity_poly.entity_id
_entity_poly.type
_entity_poly.pdbx_seq_one_letter_code
_entity_poly.pdbx_strand_id
1 'polypeptide(L)'
;MEYIYAALLLHNAGKAISEEAITAVLQAAGVEVNEARAKALVAALDGVDIEEAIAKAAFAAPAAAAPAAAAAPAAAEAAVEEEEEEDTSEEDGMAGLGALFG
;
A
#
# COMPACT_ATOMS: atom_id res chain seq x y z
N MET A 1 -5.36 6.89 12.01
CA MET A 1 -5.16 5.43 12.13
C MET A 1 -6.34 4.74 12.83
N GLU A 2 -6.98 5.42 13.79
CA GLU A 2 -8.17 5.03 14.54
C GLU A 2 -9.29 4.40 13.69
N TYR A 3 -9.63 4.99 12.54
CA TYR A 3 -10.63 4.47 11.61
C TYR A 3 -10.31 3.09 11.06
N ILE A 4 -9.03 2.87 10.69
CA ILE A 4 -8.56 1.60 10.16
C ILE A 4 -8.63 0.53 11.25
N TYR A 5 -8.23 0.87 12.48
CA TYR A 5 -8.34 -0.05 13.60
C TYR A 5 -9.78 -0.40 13.95
N ALA A 6 -10.70 0.57 13.89
CA ALA A 6 -12.12 0.31 14.07
C ALA A 6 -12.66 -0.65 12.98
N ALA A 7 -12.31 -0.42 11.72
CA ALA A 7 -12.71 -1.30 10.62
C ALA A 7 -12.14 -2.72 10.77
N LEU A 8 -10.86 -2.87 11.11
CA LEU A 8 -10.22 -4.17 11.33
C LEU A 8 -10.82 -4.91 12.54
N LEU A 9 -11.16 -4.20 13.60
CA LEU A 9 -11.84 -4.76 14.76
C LEU A 9 -13.24 -5.29 14.38
N LEU A 10 -14.01 -4.50 13.62
CA LEU A 10 -15.33 -4.89 13.14
C LEU A 10 -15.25 -6.11 12.22
N HIS A 11 -14.28 -6.13 11.31
CA HIS A 11 -13.99 -7.26 10.43
C HIS A 11 -13.68 -8.54 11.22
N ASN A 12 -12.76 -8.45 12.18
CA ASN A 12 -12.39 -9.59 13.03
C ASN A 12 -13.58 -10.12 13.87
N ALA A 13 -14.47 -9.22 14.28
CA ALA A 13 -15.70 -9.55 14.98
C ALA A 13 -16.83 -10.08 14.07
N GLY A 14 -16.60 -10.21 12.75
CA GLY A 14 -17.60 -10.63 11.77
C GLY A 14 -18.77 -9.65 11.61
N LYS A 15 -18.57 -8.38 11.97
CA LYS A 15 -19.59 -7.33 11.88
C LYS A 15 -19.44 -6.54 10.59
N ALA A 16 -20.57 -6.05 10.07
CA ALA A 16 -20.57 -5.15 8.93
C ALA A 16 -19.81 -3.85 9.25
N ILE A 17 -19.02 -3.39 8.28
CA ILE A 17 -18.27 -2.15 8.36
C ILE A 17 -19.14 -1.04 7.77
N SER A 18 -19.97 -0.41 8.62
CA SER A 18 -20.78 0.76 8.27
C SER A 18 -20.30 2.02 8.97
N GLU A 19 -20.79 3.18 8.51
CA GLU A 19 -20.51 4.46 9.16
C GLU A 19 -20.99 4.47 10.62
N GLU A 20 -22.16 3.91 10.90
CA GLU A 20 -22.68 3.84 12.27
C GLU A 20 -21.81 2.93 13.15
N ALA A 21 -21.39 1.78 12.61
CA ALA A 21 -20.55 0.82 13.33
C ALA A 21 -19.18 1.42 13.67
N ILE A 22 -18.53 2.09 12.71
CA ILE A 22 -17.25 2.78 12.93
C ILE A 22 -17.41 3.91 13.95
N THR A 23 -18.45 4.72 13.80
CA THR A 23 -18.74 5.84 14.71
C THR A 23 -18.95 5.35 16.14
N ALA A 24 -19.72 4.30 16.33
CA ALA A 24 -19.98 3.72 17.65
C ALA A 24 -18.69 3.19 18.32
N VAL A 25 -17.81 2.53 17.56
CA VAL A 25 -16.53 2.04 18.09
C VAL A 25 -15.61 3.20 18.50
N LEU A 26 -15.50 4.23 17.65
CA LEU A 26 -14.66 5.39 17.94
C LEU A 26 -15.18 6.21 19.13
N GLN A 27 -16.50 6.41 19.21
CA GLN A 27 -17.13 7.07 20.36
C GLN A 27 -16.95 6.28 21.65
N ALA A 28 -17.07 4.96 21.60
CA ALA A 28 -16.81 4.09 22.75
C ALA A 28 -15.34 4.18 23.22
N ALA A 29 -14.42 4.45 22.30
CA ALA A 29 -13.01 4.71 22.60
C ALA A 29 -12.72 6.15 23.05
N GLY A 30 -13.74 7.02 23.13
CA GLY A 30 -13.59 8.44 23.50
C GLY A 30 -12.95 9.31 22.41
N VAL A 31 -13.00 8.86 21.16
CA VAL A 31 -12.44 9.58 20.00
C VAL A 31 -13.50 10.42 19.32
N GLU A 32 -13.18 11.66 18.99
CA GLU A 32 -14.06 12.52 18.18
C GLU A 32 -14.16 11.97 16.75
N VAL A 33 -15.39 11.84 16.25
CA VAL A 33 -15.65 11.24 14.94
C VAL A 33 -15.84 12.33 13.89
N ASN A 34 -14.99 12.30 12.87
CA ASN A 34 -15.21 12.94 11.59
C ASN A 34 -15.99 12.00 10.65
N GLU A 35 -17.22 12.37 10.33
CA GLU A 35 -18.12 11.59 9.48
C GLU A 35 -17.62 11.44 8.04
N ALA A 36 -16.97 12.46 7.47
CA ALA A 36 -16.44 12.41 6.11
C ALA A 36 -15.34 11.34 5.99
N ARG A 37 -14.53 11.16 7.04
CA ARG A 37 -13.51 10.10 7.09
C ARG A 37 -14.12 8.72 7.26
N ALA A 38 -15.20 8.57 8.04
CA ALA A 38 -15.93 7.31 8.14
C ALA A 38 -16.52 6.91 6.78
N LYS A 39 -17.18 7.84 6.09
CA LYS A 39 -17.72 7.68 4.74
C LYS A 39 -16.66 7.25 3.73
N ALA A 40 -15.55 7.98 3.69
CA ALA A 40 -14.45 7.69 2.77
C ALA A 40 -13.87 6.29 3.02
N LEU A 41 -13.75 5.87 4.28
CA LEU A 41 -13.26 4.54 4.62
C LEU A 41 -14.22 3.44 4.16
N VAL A 42 -15.52 3.59 4.45
CA VAL A 42 -16.54 2.60 4.04
C VAL A 42 -16.55 2.47 2.52
N ALA A 43 -16.51 3.59 1.79
CA ALA A 43 -16.44 3.58 0.34
C ALA A 43 -15.14 2.93 -0.20
N ALA A 44 -14.01 3.15 0.47
CA ALA A 44 -12.73 2.57 0.07
C ALA A 44 -12.65 1.05 0.34
N LEU A 45 -13.46 0.54 1.28
CA LEU A 45 -13.54 -0.88 1.62
C LEU A 45 -14.66 -1.61 0.86
N ASP A 46 -15.48 -0.89 0.09
CA ASP A 46 -16.52 -1.51 -0.72
C ASP A 46 -15.90 -2.41 -1.82
N GLY A 47 -16.33 -3.66 -1.86
CA GLY A 47 -15.77 -4.68 -2.76
C GLY A 47 -14.33 -5.12 -2.45
N VAL A 48 -13.73 -4.70 -1.33
CA VAL A 48 -12.39 -5.13 -0.91
C VAL A 48 -12.47 -6.40 -0.06
N ASP A 49 -11.71 -7.42 -0.44
CA ASP A 49 -11.44 -8.57 0.44
C ASP A 49 -10.36 -8.20 1.46
N ILE A 50 -10.80 -7.98 2.70
CA ILE A 50 -9.92 -7.54 3.79
C ILE A 50 -8.93 -8.64 4.19
N GLU A 51 -9.31 -9.92 4.12
CA GLU A 51 -8.40 -11.03 4.45
C GLU A 51 -7.28 -11.12 3.41
N GLU A 52 -7.64 -11.02 2.12
CA GLU A 52 -6.64 -11.01 1.04
C GLU A 52 -5.70 -9.80 1.15
N ALA A 53 -6.25 -8.62 1.47
CA ALA A 53 -5.46 -7.41 1.66
C ALA A 53 -4.47 -7.53 2.83
N ILE A 54 -4.90 -8.11 3.96
CA ILE A 54 -4.02 -8.38 5.11
C ILE A 54 -2.94 -9.39 4.74
N ALA A 55 -3.30 -10.49 4.06
CA ALA A 55 -2.35 -11.49 3.63
C ALA A 55 -1.27 -10.89 2.71
N LYS A 56 -1.67 -10.14 1.68
CA LYS A 56 -0.72 -9.42 0.80
C LYS A 56 0.18 -8.47 1.57
N ALA A 57 -0.36 -7.72 2.53
CA ALA A 57 0.43 -6.81 3.36
C ALA A 57 1.46 -7.56 4.23
N ALA A 58 1.13 -8.76 4.72
CA ALA A 58 2.06 -9.59 5.48
C ALA A 58 3.24 -10.13 4.63
N PHE A 59 3.00 -10.43 3.36
CA PHE A 59 4.05 -10.90 2.43
C PHE A 59 4.80 -9.77 1.71
N ALA A 60 4.29 -8.53 1.75
CA ALA A 60 4.94 -7.35 1.20
C ALA A 60 6.05 -6.77 2.11
N ALA A 61 6.28 -7.36 3.29
CA ALA A 61 7.46 -7.05 4.08
C ALA A 61 8.71 -7.41 3.25
N PRO A 62 9.65 -6.47 3.04
CA PRO A 62 10.87 -6.78 2.31
C PRO A 62 11.52 -7.97 3.00
N ALA A 63 11.75 -9.04 2.23
CA ALA A 63 12.52 -10.17 2.70
C ALA A 63 13.82 -9.60 3.27
N ALA A 64 13.95 -9.65 4.60
CA ALA A 64 15.19 -9.27 5.24
C ALA A 64 16.26 -10.12 4.58
N ALA A 65 17.15 -9.48 3.82
CA ALA A 65 18.28 -10.14 3.21
C ALA A 65 19.05 -10.81 4.36
N ALA A 66 18.87 -12.12 4.49
CA ALA A 66 19.69 -12.92 5.39
C ALA A 66 21.14 -12.65 4.99
N PRO A 67 22.06 -12.36 5.93
CA PRO A 67 23.46 -12.19 5.58
C PRO A 67 23.91 -13.46 4.86
N ALA A 68 24.28 -13.30 3.59
CA ALA A 68 24.87 -14.36 2.81
C ALA A 68 26.11 -14.86 3.56
N ALA A 69 25.99 -16.04 4.17
CA ALA A 69 27.14 -16.76 4.67
C ALA A 69 28.01 -17.10 3.45
N ALA A 70 29.16 -16.43 3.36
CA ALA A 70 30.17 -16.70 2.37
C ALA A 70 30.65 -18.16 2.47
N ALA A 71 30.38 -18.96 1.45
CA ALA A 71 31.15 -20.13 1.09
C ALA A 71 31.19 -20.27 -0.44
N ALA A 72 32.42 -20.29 -0.94
CA ALA A 72 32.95 -20.19 -2.30
C ALA A 72 32.51 -21.31 -3.30
N PRO A 73 32.88 -21.21 -4.60
CA PRO A 73 32.01 -21.47 -5.76
C PRO A 73 32.28 -22.78 -6.53
N ALA A 74 31.30 -23.17 -7.36
CA ALA A 74 31.48 -23.90 -8.62
C ALA A 74 30.36 -23.39 -9.56
N ALA A 75 30.66 -22.49 -10.50
CA ALA A 75 31.08 -22.77 -11.89
C ALA A 75 30.01 -23.55 -12.68
N ALA A 76 29.63 -23.23 -13.91
CA ALA A 76 29.81 -22.16 -14.88
C ALA A 76 29.02 -22.62 -16.13
N GLU A 77 28.91 -21.74 -17.14
CA GLU A 77 28.31 -21.95 -18.49
C GLU A 77 26.80 -21.68 -18.56
N ALA A 78 26.28 -20.73 -19.34
CA ALA A 78 26.84 -19.82 -20.36
C ALA A 78 25.86 -18.62 -20.47
N ALA A 79 26.30 -17.35 -20.43
CA ALA A 79 26.79 -16.56 -21.58
C ALA A 79 25.78 -16.55 -22.74
N VAL A 80 25.21 -15.43 -23.19
CA VAL A 80 25.79 -14.23 -23.83
C VAL A 80 24.60 -13.24 -23.99
N GLU A 81 24.60 -12.01 -23.46
CA GLU A 81 25.28 -10.76 -23.91
C GLU A 81 24.48 -9.96 -24.96
N GLU A 82 24.22 -8.70 -24.59
CA GLU A 82 24.02 -7.44 -25.35
C GLU A 82 23.44 -6.47 -24.26
N GLU A 83 24.20 -5.60 -23.55
CA GLU A 83 25.06 -4.49 -24.01
C GLU A 83 24.45 -3.78 -25.23
N GLU A 84 24.24 -2.48 -25.31
CA GLU A 84 24.52 -1.28 -24.51
C GLU A 84 23.79 -0.13 -25.27
N GLU A 85 23.65 1.05 -24.65
CA GLU A 85 23.31 2.34 -25.29
C GLU A 85 21.85 2.52 -25.79
N GLU A 86 21.18 3.67 -25.65
CA GLU A 86 21.68 5.03 -25.60
C GLU A 86 20.67 5.96 -24.91
N ASP A 87 21.25 7.01 -24.35
CA ASP A 87 20.72 8.20 -23.70
C ASP A 87 19.64 8.97 -24.50
N THR A 88 19.02 9.96 -23.84
CA THR A 88 18.22 11.08 -24.37
C THR A 88 16.76 10.89 -24.81
N SER A 89 15.84 11.26 -23.92
CA SER A 89 14.76 12.24 -24.21
C SER A 89 13.97 12.63 -22.95
N GLU A 90 14.67 13.21 -21.97
CA GLU A 90 14.05 14.10 -20.97
C GLU A 90 13.93 15.52 -21.55
N GLU A 91 12.99 15.79 -22.49
CA GLU A 91 12.66 17.20 -22.81
C GLU A 91 11.29 17.48 -23.47
N ASP A 92 10.22 16.74 -23.15
CA ASP A 92 8.86 17.10 -23.65
C ASP A 92 7.81 17.36 -22.54
N GLY A 93 8.20 17.30 -21.26
CA GLY A 93 7.28 17.54 -20.14
C GLY A 93 7.22 18.98 -19.61
N MET A 94 8.24 19.80 -19.85
CA MET A 94 8.39 21.10 -19.18
C MET A 94 7.83 22.30 -19.98
N ALA A 95 7.60 22.15 -21.29
CA ALA A 95 7.07 23.22 -22.14
C ALA A 95 5.61 23.62 -21.81
N GLY A 96 4.85 22.76 -21.12
CA GLY A 96 3.46 23.03 -20.72
C GLY A 96 3.28 23.75 -19.38
N LEU A 97 4.27 23.69 -18.48
CA LEU A 97 4.17 24.24 -17.13
C LEU A 97 4.46 25.75 -17.07
N GLY A 98 5.28 26.28 -17.98
CA GLY A 98 5.59 27.71 -18.08
C GLY A 98 4.43 28.58 -18.60
N ALA A 99 3.47 27.99 -19.32
CA ALA A 99 2.28 28.70 -19.82
C ALA A 99 1.12 28.77 -18.81
N LEU A 100 1.20 28.02 -17.69
CA LEU A 100 0.14 27.98 -16.67
C LEU A 100 0.35 28.98 -15.53
N PHE A 101 1.55 29.55 -15.40
CA PHE A 101 1.92 30.53 -14.36
C PHE A 101 2.46 31.85 -14.93
N GLY A 102 2.07 32.19 -16.17
CA GLY A 102 2.29 33.51 -16.77
C GLY A 102 1.22 34.51 -16.36
#